data_AF-A0A5J5F6D3-F1
#
_entry.id   AF-A0A5J5F6D3-F1
#
_cell.length_a   1.000
_cell.length_b   1.000
_cell.length_c   1.000
_cell.angle_alpha   90.00
_cell.angle_beta   90.00
_cell.angle_gamma   90.00
#
_symmetry.space_group_name_H-M   'P 1'
#
loop_
_entity.id
_entity.type
_entity.pdbx_description
1 polymer ?
#
loop_
_entity_poly.entity_id
_entity_poly.type
_entity_poly.pdbx_seq_one_letter_code
_entity_poly.pdbx_strand_id
1 'polypeptide(L)'
;MRTSTASPTALQGFLPFPPHSHTDAYTSYTTHSSGQRVDTDIFISTTLRKEHPKHTLTILPLSYGACRLLAFANAGHAVAVPSPDTPTNSWHLSDRHGDIEKLQWFGRYSYVYSGVEYILYTVSWFLEMSSQIQEMQYLLSPAGTPASEVEKLVKEASIFYQDPDKPGLWVFDFEWKKSEELYAEVMKAEWKDVVLDPALRKRIVGDVEGFYRNKEVYKEYGIPWKRGIIFYGPPGNGKTITIKALMHSVSSFSPPTTLLYVRSLRNFYGDEHSISEIFAKARNLSPSLLVFEDLDTLITEQSRSYFLNELDGIQNNDGVCIIASTNHVEKLDPGIAKRPSRFDRKYLFPLPGARERVEYCQYWREKLNALNTEIEFPDKLCKAIADITHGFSFAYMKEAFVSTLVVLAGGTDDDEGETQLPVVRDVFNKYRLWRIIKLQIRNLREEMGESENARVDQDGMERGGDTAHGTTTRQRDRVAEADGEDGDGGDDMFALGGLLQQFKEAMEQS
;
A
#
# COMPACT_ATOMS: atom_id res chain seq x y z
N MET A 1 44.66 26.27 -75.73
CA MET A 1 43.73 27.01 -74.84
C MET A 1 43.16 26.00 -73.86
N ARG A 2 43.30 26.04 -72.53
CA ARG A 2 44.11 26.81 -71.58
C ARG A 2 44.50 25.79 -70.49
N THR A 3 45.77 25.80 -70.09
CA THR A 3 46.33 25.17 -68.90
C THR A 3 45.95 25.98 -67.65
N SER A 4 45.76 25.33 -66.50
CA SER A 4 46.20 25.87 -65.20
C SER A 4 46.07 24.82 -64.09
N THR A 5 47.22 24.51 -63.53
CA THR A 5 47.50 23.78 -62.29
C THR A 5 46.95 24.51 -61.06
N ALA A 6 46.45 23.77 -60.06
CA ALA A 6 46.32 24.24 -58.68
C ALA A 6 46.59 23.09 -57.69
N SER A 7 47.40 23.41 -56.68
CA SER A 7 48.17 22.54 -55.78
C SER A 7 47.37 21.68 -54.80
N PRO A 8 47.95 20.57 -54.27
CA PRO A 8 47.40 19.84 -53.14
C PRO A 8 47.95 20.46 -51.85
N THR A 9 47.20 21.37 -51.22
CA THR A 9 47.52 21.82 -49.86
C THR A 9 46.26 22.35 -49.17
N ALA A 10 45.68 21.53 -48.28
CA ALA A 10 44.96 21.92 -47.05
C ALA A 10 43.97 20.84 -46.61
N LEU A 11 44.46 19.69 -46.15
CA LEU A 11 43.78 18.86 -45.14
C LEU A 11 44.84 18.31 -44.18
N GLN A 12 45.57 19.23 -43.54
CA GLN A 12 46.35 18.95 -42.34
C GLN A 12 45.55 19.53 -41.17
N GLY A 13 44.76 18.68 -40.52
CA GLY A 13 43.85 19.12 -39.47
C GLY A 13 43.21 18.01 -38.62
N PHE A 14 43.60 16.75 -38.80
CA PHE A 14 43.40 15.74 -37.76
C PHE A 14 44.76 15.43 -37.19
N LEU A 15 44.98 15.85 -35.93
CA LEU A 15 46.09 15.33 -35.14
C LEU A 15 45.99 13.79 -35.17
N PRO A 16 47.06 13.06 -35.50
CA PRO A 16 47.05 11.62 -35.28
C PRO A 16 46.76 11.40 -33.80
N PHE A 17 45.79 10.54 -33.49
CA PHE A 17 45.59 10.09 -32.12
C PHE A 17 46.97 9.68 -31.57
N PRO A 18 47.39 10.19 -30.40
CA PRO A 18 48.68 9.82 -29.86
C PRO A 18 48.73 8.28 -29.76
N PRO A 19 49.87 7.64 -30.05
CA PRO A 19 50.03 6.20 -29.91
C PRO A 19 50.09 5.84 -28.42
N HIS A 20 48.99 6.07 -27.71
CA HIS A 20 48.77 5.51 -26.39
C HIS A 20 48.04 4.19 -26.62
N SER A 21 48.81 3.12 -26.43
CA SER A 21 48.39 1.73 -26.30
C SER A 21 46.89 1.53 -26.06
N HIS A 22 46.10 1.40 -27.14
CA HIS A 22 44.77 0.80 -27.09
C HIS A 22 44.80 -0.60 -26.45
N THR A 23 45.98 -1.21 -26.41
CA THR A 23 46.27 -2.44 -25.69
C THR A 23 45.96 -2.34 -24.20
N ASP A 24 46.11 -1.22 -23.50
CA ASP A 24 45.98 -1.23 -22.04
C ASP A 24 44.51 -1.26 -21.57
N ALA A 25 43.64 -0.42 -22.16
CA ALA A 25 42.21 -0.43 -21.86
C ALA A 25 41.52 -1.72 -22.37
N TYR A 26 41.87 -2.18 -23.57
CA TYR A 26 41.34 -3.44 -24.11
C TYR A 26 41.84 -4.65 -23.33
N THR A 27 43.13 -4.72 -22.98
CA THR A 27 43.69 -5.80 -22.16
C THR A 27 43.14 -5.76 -20.74
N SER A 28 42.96 -4.58 -20.14
CA SER A 28 42.32 -4.43 -18.84
C SER A 28 40.86 -4.89 -18.89
N TYR A 29 40.10 -4.49 -19.91
CA TYR A 29 38.73 -4.93 -20.12
C TYR A 29 38.65 -6.45 -20.36
N THR A 30 39.48 -7.01 -21.23
CA THR A 30 39.49 -8.46 -21.50
C THR A 30 39.99 -9.25 -20.30
N THR A 31 41.00 -8.80 -19.56
CA THR A 31 41.48 -9.46 -18.33
C THR A 31 40.41 -9.43 -17.25
N HIS A 32 39.75 -8.29 -17.04
CA HIS A 32 38.65 -8.17 -16.08
C HIS A 32 37.45 -9.04 -16.50
N SER A 33 37.07 -8.99 -17.78
CA SER A 33 35.88 -9.69 -18.30
C SER A 33 36.11 -11.18 -18.57
N SER A 34 37.36 -11.64 -18.63
CA SER A 34 37.74 -13.06 -18.72
C SER A 34 38.00 -13.71 -17.36
N GLY A 35 37.86 -12.94 -16.26
CA GLY A 35 37.93 -13.49 -14.91
C GLY A 35 36.88 -14.58 -14.71
N GLN A 36 37.25 -15.64 -13.99
CA GLN A 36 36.29 -16.68 -13.59
C GLN A 36 35.27 -16.06 -12.64
N ARG A 37 34.01 -16.04 -13.06
CA ARG A 37 32.89 -15.70 -12.19
C ARG A 37 32.31 -16.98 -11.62
N VAL A 38 32.08 -16.99 -10.31
CA VAL A 38 31.41 -18.10 -9.63
C VAL A 38 29.93 -17.80 -9.64
N ASP A 39 29.17 -18.61 -10.36
CA ASP A 39 27.73 -18.63 -10.21
C ASP A 39 27.39 -19.35 -8.89
N THR A 40 26.74 -18.65 -7.97
CA THR A 40 26.41 -19.18 -6.63
C THR A 40 25.56 -20.45 -6.73
N ASP A 41 24.62 -20.52 -7.67
CA ASP A 41 23.78 -21.71 -7.85
C ASP A 41 24.59 -22.90 -8.36
N ILE A 42 25.47 -22.69 -9.34
CA ILE A 42 26.38 -23.74 -9.83
C ILE A 42 27.30 -24.22 -8.70
N PHE A 43 27.83 -23.31 -7.89
CA PHE A 43 28.71 -23.65 -6.77
C PHE A 43 28.00 -24.48 -5.71
N ILE A 44 26.82 -24.03 -5.25
CA ILE A 44 26.04 -24.72 -4.23
C ILE A 44 25.56 -26.08 -4.76
N SER A 45 24.98 -26.13 -5.96
CA SER A 45 24.49 -27.38 -6.54
C SER A 45 25.61 -28.41 -6.75
N THR A 46 26.80 -27.98 -7.18
CA THR A 46 27.98 -28.86 -7.32
C THR A 46 28.48 -29.37 -5.97
N THR A 47 28.52 -28.49 -4.96
CA THR A 47 28.92 -28.85 -3.59
C THR A 47 27.96 -29.86 -2.98
N LEU A 48 26.65 -29.62 -3.07
CA LEU A 48 25.62 -30.53 -2.55
C LEU A 48 25.68 -31.90 -3.24
N ARG A 49 25.88 -31.95 -4.56
CA ARG A 49 26.06 -33.22 -5.29
C ARG A 49 27.28 -34.01 -4.81
N LYS A 50 28.37 -33.33 -4.47
CA LYS A 50 29.60 -33.95 -3.96
C LYS A 50 29.43 -34.47 -2.53
N GLU A 51 28.76 -33.72 -1.67
CA GLU A 51 28.50 -34.11 -0.28
C GLU A 51 27.46 -35.23 -0.16
N HIS A 52 26.49 -35.26 -1.07
CA HIS A 52 25.37 -36.20 -1.07
C HIS A 52 25.37 -37.09 -2.33
N PRO A 53 26.41 -37.92 -2.57
CA PRO A 53 26.53 -38.70 -3.81
C PRO A 53 25.46 -39.79 -3.95
N LYS A 54 24.76 -40.12 -2.86
CA LYS A 54 23.63 -41.07 -2.82
C LYS A 54 22.27 -40.37 -2.87
N HIS A 55 22.20 -39.11 -3.31
CA HIS A 55 20.95 -38.37 -3.44
C HIS A 55 20.81 -37.77 -4.84
N THR A 56 19.57 -37.53 -5.24
CA THR A 56 19.23 -36.75 -6.44
C THR A 56 18.85 -35.34 -6.01
N LEU A 57 19.47 -34.34 -6.63
CA LEU A 57 19.27 -32.92 -6.35
C LEU A 57 18.20 -32.30 -7.27
N THR A 58 17.20 -31.68 -6.66
CA THR A 58 16.19 -30.84 -7.33
C THR A 58 16.36 -29.39 -6.86
N ILE A 59 16.41 -28.46 -7.83
CA ILE A 59 16.61 -27.02 -7.57
C ILE A 59 15.27 -26.31 -7.80
N LEU A 60 14.84 -25.51 -6.83
CA LEU A 60 13.55 -24.83 -6.81
C LEU A 60 13.78 -23.33 -6.53
N PRO A 61 13.77 -22.48 -7.57
CA PRO A 61 13.91 -21.03 -7.38
C PRO A 61 12.65 -20.42 -6.79
N LEU A 62 12.79 -19.62 -5.73
CA LEU A 62 11.65 -18.96 -5.09
C LEU A 62 11.16 -17.73 -5.88
N SER A 63 11.98 -17.18 -6.76
CA SER A 63 11.67 -16.05 -7.64
C SER A 63 10.56 -16.34 -8.67
N TYR A 64 10.16 -17.59 -8.85
CA TYR A 64 9.00 -17.97 -9.67
C TYR A 64 7.72 -18.23 -8.85
N GLY A 65 7.73 -17.89 -7.56
CA GLY A 65 6.55 -17.67 -6.72
C GLY A 65 5.63 -18.87 -6.46
N ALA A 66 6.02 -20.09 -6.86
CA ALA A 66 5.12 -21.24 -6.83
C ALA A 66 5.32 -22.14 -5.60
N CYS A 67 6.54 -22.63 -5.35
CA CYS A 67 6.76 -23.71 -4.40
C CYS A 67 7.52 -23.20 -3.15
N ARG A 68 6.88 -23.18 -1.98
CA ARG A 68 7.51 -22.82 -0.69
C ARG A 68 7.45 -23.99 0.29
N LEU A 69 8.47 -24.85 0.27
CA LEU A 69 8.45 -26.12 1.04
C LEU A 69 8.37 -25.93 2.57
N LEU A 70 9.03 -24.91 3.14
CA LEU A 70 8.95 -24.64 4.59
C LEU A 70 7.56 -24.17 5.01
N ALA A 71 6.91 -23.32 4.21
CA ALA A 71 5.54 -22.89 4.47
C ALA A 71 4.55 -24.07 4.36
N PHE A 72 4.75 -24.94 3.37
CA PHE A 72 3.97 -26.17 3.21
C PHE A 72 4.09 -27.11 4.42
N ALA A 73 5.30 -27.24 4.98
CA ALA A 73 5.54 -28.01 6.20
C ALA A 73 4.94 -27.34 7.45
N ASN A 74 5.09 -26.02 7.61
CA ASN A 74 4.50 -25.28 8.73
C ASN A 74 2.96 -25.39 8.77
N ALA A 75 2.32 -25.56 7.61
CA ALA A 75 0.89 -25.81 7.51
C ALA A 75 0.49 -27.28 7.76
N GLY A 76 1.42 -28.14 8.15
CA GLY A 76 1.16 -29.53 8.55
C GLY A 76 1.11 -30.54 7.40
N HIS A 77 1.41 -30.15 6.16
CA HIS A 77 1.41 -31.07 5.01
C HIS A 77 2.71 -31.86 4.86
N ALA A 78 3.77 -31.44 5.55
CA ALA A 78 5.05 -32.10 5.65
C ALA A 78 5.68 -31.78 7.02
N VAL A 79 6.75 -32.48 7.38
CA VAL A 79 7.50 -32.22 8.60
C VAL A 79 8.86 -31.66 8.22
N ALA A 80 9.20 -30.46 8.68
CA ALA A 80 10.51 -29.85 8.48
C ALA A 80 11.19 -29.61 9.84
N VAL A 81 12.31 -30.28 10.09
CA VAL A 81 13.09 -30.15 11.33
C VAL A 81 14.45 -29.53 11.00
N PRO A 82 14.79 -28.35 11.57
CA PRO A 82 16.12 -27.76 11.38
C PRO A 82 17.22 -28.72 11.85
N SER A 83 18.29 -28.85 11.07
CA SER A 83 19.45 -29.67 11.46
C SER A 83 20.21 -28.98 12.60
N PRO A 84 20.46 -29.66 13.74
CA PRO A 84 21.11 -29.05 14.91
C PRO A 84 22.55 -28.60 14.64
N ASP A 85 23.23 -29.23 13.68
CA ASP A 85 24.65 -28.98 13.38
C ASP A 85 24.86 -27.91 12.30
N THR A 86 23.78 -27.29 11.80
CA THR A 86 23.89 -26.28 10.73
C THR A 86 23.62 -24.90 11.31
N PRO A 87 24.64 -24.02 11.42
CA PRO A 87 24.39 -22.64 11.82
C PRO A 87 23.46 -22.00 10.81
N THR A 88 22.25 -21.66 11.25
CA THR A 88 21.40 -20.74 10.49
C THR A 88 22.08 -19.38 10.57
N ASN A 89 22.88 -19.06 9.55
CA ASN A 89 23.40 -17.71 9.41
C ASN A 89 22.22 -16.80 9.14
N SER A 90 21.96 -15.90 10.07
CA SER A 90 20.91 -14.90 9.97
C SER A 90 21.49 -13.52 10.12
N TRP A 91 21.13 -12.61 9.22
CA TRP A 91 21.38 -11.20 9.43
C TRP A 91 20.31 -10.65 10.35
N HIS A 92 20.74 -9.79 11.27
CA HIS A 92 19.86 -8.99 12.10
C HIS A 92 19.87 -7.60 11.47
N LEU A 93 18.84 -7.30 10.69
CA LEU A 93 18.66 -5.97 10.13
C LEU A 93 17.85 -5.17 11.14
N SER A 94 18.42 -4.09 11.69
CA SER A 94 17.57 -3.16 12.43
C SER A 94 16.80 -2.33 11.42
N ASP A 95 15.49 -2.28 11.55
CA ASP A 95 14.71 -1.29 10.85
C ASP A 95 14.95 0.11 11.45
N ARG A 96 14.23 1.12 10.95
CA ARG A 96 14.36 2.50 11.44
C ARG A 96 13.78 2.71 12.85
N HIS A 97 13.06 1.72 13.37
CA HIS A 97 12.43 1.72 14.69
C HIS A 97 13.22 0.89 15.72
N GLY A 98 14.29 0.21 15.29
CA GLY A 98 15.14 -0.62 16.14
C GLY A 98 14.67 -2.08 16.22
N ASP A 99 13.65 -2.45 15.46
CA ASP A 99 13.20 -3.83 15.36
C ASP A 99 14.19 -4.65 14.55
N ILE A 100 14.53 -5.83 15.07
CA ILE A 100 15.52 -6.70 14.46
C ILE A 100 14.80 -7.72 13.57
N GLU A 101 14.84 -7.49 12.25
CA GLU A 101 14.42 -8.49 11.27
C GLU A 101 15.52 -9.55 11.12
N LYS A 102 15.14 -10.82 11.29
CA LYS A 102 16.05 -11.96 11.16
C LYS A 102 15.95 -12.56 9.76
N LEU A 103 16.83 -12.15 8.86
CA LEU A 103 16.88 -12.69 7.51
C LEU A 103 17.75 -13.96 7.46
N GLN A 104 17.15 -15.11 7.16
CA GLN A 104 17.86 -16.38 7.07
C GLN A 104 18.58 -16.54 5.72
N TRP A 105 19.91 -16.62 5.75
CA TRP A 105 20.75 -16.82 4.55
C TRP A 105 20.97 -18.28 4.18
N PHE A 106 21.02 -19.14 5.19
CA PHE A 106 21.29 -20.56 4.99
C PHE A 106 20.50 -21.38 5.99
N GLY A 107 19.90 -22.45 5.53
CA GLY A 107 19.15 -23.39 6.35
C GLY A 107 19.29 -24.79 5.79
N ARG A 108 19.33 -25.77 6.69
CA ARG A 108 19.28 -27.20 6.36
C ARG A 108 18.25 -27.86 7.24
N TYR A 109 17.39 -28.67 6.64
CA TYR A 109 16.27 -29.31 7.31
C TYR A 109 16.22 -30.79 6.92
N SER A 110 15.92 -31.66 7.88
CA SER A 110 15.30 -32.96 7.57
C SER A 110 13.84 -32.66 7.20
N TYR A 111 13.44 -33.11 6.02
CA TYR A 111 12.13 -32.80 5.46
C TYR A 111 11.41 -34.09 5.11
N VAL A 112 10.31 -34.40 5.79
CA VAL A 112 9.56 -35.64 5.59
C VAL A 112 8.21 -35.32 4.94
N TYR A 113 7.96 -35.94 3.78
CA TYR A 113 6.68 -35.83 3.08
C TYR A 113 6.26 -37.20 2.56
N SER A 114 5.00 -37.56 2.76
CA SER A 114 4.42 -38.86 2.37
C SER A 114 5.27 -40.08 2.78
N GLY A 115 5.97 -39.99 3.92
CA GLY A 115 6.83 -41.07 4.44
C GLY A 115 8.23 -41.16 3.81
N VAL A 116 8.56 -40.28 2.86
CA VAL A 116 9.91 -40.14 2.29
C VAL A 116 10.65 -39.04 3.02
N GLU A 117 11.88 -39.33 3.45
CA GLU A 117 12.78 -38.35 4.05
C GLU A 117 13.67 -37.72 2.99
N TYR A 118 13.66 -36.40 2.95
CA TYR A 118 14.46 -35.54 2.09
C TYR A 118 15.38 -34.68 2.94
N ILE A 119 16.42 -34.13 2.31
CA ILE A 119 17.23 -33.06 2.91
C ILE A 119 16.92 -31.78 2.14
N LEU A 120 16.39 -30.78 2.84
CA LEU A 120 16.07 -29.48 2.26
C LEU A 120 17.13 -28.46 2.68
N TYR A 121 17.73 -27.78 1.70
CA TYR A 121 18.51 -26.57 1.95
C TYR A 121 17.76 -25.34 1.45
N THR A 122 17.78 -24.28 2.24
CA THR A 122 17.33 -22.94 1.83
C THR A 122 18.54 -22.03 1.81
N VAL A 123 18.81 -21.40 0.67
CA VAL A 123 20.00 -20.55 0.50
C VAL A 123 19.57 -19.23 -0.10
N SER A 124 19.98 -18.15 0.55
CA SER A 124 19.73 -16.79 0.11
C SER A 124 21.06 -16.05 -0.04
N TRP A 125 21.22 -15.25 -1.08
CA TRP A 125 22.43 -14.44 -1.31
C TRP A 125 22.11 -13.12 -1.98
N PHE A 126 22.96 -12.11 -1.80
CA PHE A 126 22.81 -10.85 -2.53
C PHE A 126 23.26 -10.98 -3.99
N LEU A 127 22.40 -10.55 -4.90
CA LEU A 127 22.78 -10.26 -6.29
C LEU A 127 23.36 -8.84 -6.33
N GLU A 128 24.69 -8.74 -6.33
CA GLU A 128 25.45 -7.48 -6.24
C GLU A 128 25.00 -6.39 -7.22
N MET A 129 24.55 -6.76 -8.42
CA MET A 129 24.10 -5.81 -9.45
C MET A 129 22.68 -5.27 -9.22
N SER A 130 21.89 -5.90 -8.37
CA SER A 130 20.45 -5.64 -8.22
C SER A 130 20.04 -5.19 -6.82
N SER A 131 20.94 -5.28 -5.82
CA SER A 131 20.58 -5.08 -4.40
C SER A 131 19.44 -6.01 -3.93
N GLN A 132 19.18 -7.12 -4.63
CA GLN A 132 18.22 -8.14 -4.22
C GLN A 132 18.87 -9.26 -3.45
N ILE A 133 18.05 -9.90 -2.62
CA ILE A 133 18.32 -11.22 -2.09
C ILE A 133 17.70 -12.23 -3.06
N GLN A 134 18.51 -13.07 -3.66
CA GLN A 134 18.04 -14.25 -4.39
C GLN A 134 17.87 -15.39 -3.42
N GLU A 135 16.73 -16.08 -3.47
CA GLU A 135 16.46 -17.24 -2.62
C GLU A 135 16.23 -18.50 -3.46
N MET A 136 16.90 -19.59 -3.07
CA MET A 136 16.78 -20.92 -3.67
C MET A 136 16.46 -21.96 -2.62
N GLN A 137 15.71 -22.98 -3.05
CA GLN A 137 15.55 -24.22 -2.31
C GLN A 137 16.20 -25.38 -3.06
N TYR A 138 17.04 -26.14 -2.37
CA TYR A 138 17.68 -27.34 -2.89
C TYR A 138 17.14 -28.55 -2.14
N LEU A 139 16.38 -29.39 -2.84
CA LEU A 139 15.77 -30.59 -2.27
C LEU A 139 16.58 -31.82 -2.72
N LEU A 140 17.15 -32.54 -1.75
CA LEU A 140 17.85 -33.80 -1.99
C LEU A 140 16.94 -34.95 -1.61
N SER A 141 16.67 -35.81 -2.60
CA SER A 141 15.91 -37.05 -2.43
C SER A 141 16.86 -38.25 -2.42
N PRO A 142 16.59 -39.32 -1.64
CA PRO A 142 17.42 -40.52 -1.65
C PRO A 142 17.55 -41.11 -3.06
N ALA A 143 18.73 -41.63 -3.42
CA ALA A 143 18.95 -42.27 -4.72
C ALA A 143 17.95 -43.42 -4.92
N GLY A 144 17.27 -43.41 -6.08
CA GLY A 144 16.21 -44.36 -6.40
C GLY A 144 14.80 -43.87 -6.06
N THR A 145 14.65 -42.69 -5.45
CA THR A 145 13.34 -42.04 -5.32
C THR A 145 12.77 -41.78 -6.72
N PRO A 146 11.55 -42.24 -7.04
CA PRO A 146 10.92 -41.98 -8.33
C PRO A 146 10.74 -40.47 -8.55
N ALA A 147 11.00 -39.99 -9.76
CA ALA A 147 10.79 -38.59 -10.12
C ALA A 147 9.35 -38.12 -9.84
N SER A 148 8.37 -39.01 -10.04
CA SER A 148 6.96 -38.75 -9.76
C SER A 148 6.65 -38.38 -8.31
N GLU A 149 7.40 -38.89 -7.34
CA GLU A 149 7.21 -38.54 -5.91
C GLU A 149 7.69 -37.11 -5.63
N VAL A 150 8.83 -36.74 -6.21
CA VAL A 150 9.36 -35.36 -6.10
C VAL A 150 8.45 -34.38 -6.83
N GLU A 151 8.00 -34.72 -8.04
CA GLU A 151 7.04 -33.91 -8.81
C GLU A 151 5.72 -33.74 -8.06
N LYS A 152 5.22 -34.79 -7.40
CA LYS A 152 4.01 -34.72 -6.56
C LYS A 152 4.18 -33.73 -5.41
N LEU A 153 5.27 -33.83 -4.64
CA LEU A 153 5.57 -32.87 -3.57
C LEU A 153 5.62 -31.43 -4.09
N VAL A 154 6.39 -31.19 -5.16
CA VAL A 154 6.54 -29.85 -5.74
C VAL A 154 5.19 -29.32 -6.22
N LYS A 155 4.38 -30.17 -6.86
CA LYS A 155 3.06 -29.80 -7.36
C LYS A 155 2.09 -29.50 -6.22
N GLU A 156 2.01 -30.33 -5.19
CA GLU A 156 1.11 -30.10 -4.05
C GLU A 156 1.53 -28.86 -3.24
N ALA A 157 2.82 -28.67 -3.00
CA ALA A 157 3.33 -27.47 -2.34
C ALA A 157 3.07 -26.21 -3.18
N SER A 158 3.16 -26.31 -4.52
CA SER A 158 2.84 -25.21 -5.42
C SER A 158 1.36 -24.88 -5.43
N ILE A 159 0.50 -25.91 -5.54
CA ILE A 159 -0.95 -25.75 -5.45
C ILE A 159 -1.33 -25.14 -4.12
N PHE A 160 -0.79 -25.62 -3.00
CA PHE A 160 -1.06 -25.08 -1.66
C PHE A 160 -0.82 -23.56 -1.57
N TYR A 161 0.28 -23.08 -2.15
CA TYR A 161 0.66 -21.67 -2.05
C TYR A 161 -0.13 -20.81 -3.04
N GLN A 162 -0.41 -21.36 -4.22
CA GLN A 162 -1.21 -20.73 -5.26
C GLN A 162 -2.71 -20.91 -5.10
N ASP A 163 -3.14 -21.70 -4.11
CA ASP A 163 -4.52 -22.14 -3.93
C ASP A 163 -5.44 -20.91 -3.92
N PRO A 164 -6.27 -20.74 -4.96
CA PRO A 164 -7.23 -19.65 -5.03
C PRO A 164 -8.37 -19.84 -4.03
N ASP A 165 -8.62 -21.07 -3.57
CA ASP A 165 -9.68 -21.37 -2.60
C ASP A 165 -9.24 -21.04 -1.16
N LYS A 166 -7.95 -20.75 -0.94
CA LYS A 166 -7.48 -20.21 0.33
C LYS A 166 -7.71 -18.72 0.42
N PRO A 167 -8.50 -18.25 1.41
CA PRO A 167 -8.72 -16.84 1.62
C PRO A 167 -7.38 -16.12 1.82
N GLY A 168 -7.22 -14.98 1.17
CA GLY A 168 -6.00 -14.19 1.27
C GLY A 168 -6.01 -13.00 0.32
N LEU A 169 -5.12 -12.06 0.58
CA LEU A 169 -4.89 -10.90 -0.26
C LEU A 169 -3.51 -11.02 -0.91
N TRP A 170 -3.47 -11.08 -2.23
CA TRP A 170 -2.23 -10.95 -2.98
C TRP A 170 -1.83 -9.48 -3.04
N VAL A 171 -0.62 -9.17 -2.63
CA VAL A 171 -0.01 -7.84 -2.71
C VAL A 171 1.14 -7.90 -3.69
N PHE A 172 1.11 -7.03 -4.69
CA PHE A 172 2.25 -6.80 -5.58
C PHE A 172 3.07 -5.65 -5.04
N ASP A 173 4.28 -5.99 -4.62
CA ASP A 173 5.33 -5.03 -4.29
C ASP A 173 6.65 -5.67 -4.69
N PHE A 174 7.20 -5.21 -5.81
CA PHE A 174 8.32 -5.84 -6.49
C PHE A 174 7.99 -7.23 -7.10
N GLU A 175 7.28 -8.08 -6.36
CA GLU A 175 6.77 -9.40 -6.76
C GLU A 175 5.43 -9.68 -6.05
N TRP A 176 4.71 -10.73 -6.49
CA TRP A 176 3.45 -11.15 -5.84
C TRP A 176 3.69 -11.96 -4.55
N LYS A 177 3.11 -11.49 -3.43
CA LYS A 177 3.07 -12.22 -2.15
C LYS A 177 1.66 -12.23 -1.56
N LYS A 178 1.29 -13.27 -0.82
CA LYS A 178 0.07 -13.21 0.03
C LYS A 178 0.43 -12.43 1.31
N SER A 179 -0.39 -11.46 1.70
CA SER A 179 -0.27 -10.72 2.96
C SER A 179 -1.42 -11.09 3.90
N GLU A 180 -1.11 -11.82 4.97
CA GLU A 180 -2.09 -12.18 6.01
C GLU A 180 -2.51 -10.96 6.83
N GLU A 181 -1.56 -10.08 7.15
CA GLU A 181 -1.79 -8.83 7.88
C GLU A 181 -2.77 -7.92 7.12
N LEU A 182 -2.47 -7.60 5.86
CA LEU A 182 -3.36 -6.73 5.09
C LEU A 182 -4.71 -7.41 4.81
N TYR A 183 -4.73 -8.72 4.65
CA TYR A 183 -5.98 -9.48 4.53
C TYR A 183 -6.84 -9.34 5.80
N ALA A 184 -6.25 -9.48 7.00
CA ALA A 184 -6.96 -9.29 8.26
C ALA A 184 -7.52 -7.87 8.38
N GLU A 185 -6.76 -6.85 7.97
CA GLU A 185 -7.24 -5.46 7.92
C GLU A 185 -8.40 -5.25 6.95
N VAL A 186 -8.38 -5.92 5.80
CA VAL A 186 -9.53 -5.90 4.87
C VAL A 186 -10.76 -6.55 5.52
N MET A 187 -10.60 -7.69 6.20
CA MET A 187 -11.72 -8.39 6.85
C MET A 187 -12.34 -7.60 8.02
N LYS A 188 -11.64 -6.63 8.61
CA LYS A 188 -12.21 -5.72 9.62
C LYS A 188 -13.13 -4.65 9.02
N ALA A 189 -13.00 -4.33 7.73
CA ALA A 189 -13.75 -3.25 7.11
C ALA A 189 -15.17 -3.70 6.76
N GLU A 190 -16.16 -3.32 7.56
CA GLU A 190 -17.57 -3.54 7.25
C GLU A 190 -18.24 -2.29 6.69
N TRP A 191 -19.29 -2.48 5.90
CA TRP A 191 -20.04 -1.37 5.33
C TRP A 191 -20.75 -0.47 6.35
N LYS A 192 -20.95 -0.93 7.58
CA LYS A 192 -21.51 -0.10 8.67
C LYS A 192 -20.52 0.98 9.13
N ASP A 193 -19.22 0.74 8.96
CA ASP A 193 -18.14 1.63 9.38
C ASP A 193 -17.78 2.66 8.28
N VAL A 194 -18.41 2.55 7.11
CA VAL A 194 -18.20 3.45 5.97
C VAL A 194 -19.29 4.53 5.94
N VAL A 195 -18.94 5.73 6.40
CA VAL A 195 -19.78 6.92 6.25
C VAL A 195 -19.71 7.43 4.81
N LEU A 196 -20.81 7.33 4.08
CA LEU A 196 -20.93 7.74 2.68
C LEU A 196 -22.37 8.17 2.36
N ASP A 197 -22.56 8.92 1.29
CA ASP A 197 -23.89 9.14 0.70
C ASP A 197 -24.57 7.79 0.35
N PRO A 198 -25.78 7.49 0.86
CA PRO A 198 -26.46 6.22 0.62
C PRO A 198 -26.68 5.93 -0.86
N ALA A 199 -26.95 6.95 -1.68
CA ALA A 199 -27.13 6.78 -3.12
C ALA A 199 -25.80 6.45 -3.82
N LEU A 200 -24.71 7.10 -3.43
CA LEU A 200 -23.35 6.79 -3.88
C LEU A 200 -22.97 5.36 -3.48
N ARG A 201 -23.14 4.99 -2.21
CA ARG A 201 -22.89 3.63 -1.70
C ARG A 201 -23.66 2.58 -2.50
N LYS A 202 -24.97 2.79 -2.69
CA LYS A 202 -25.82 1.86 -3.44
C LYS A 202 -25.33 1.67 -4.88
N ARG A 203 -24.89 2.74 -5.55
CA ARG A 203 -24.37 2.66 -6.92
C ARG A 203 -23.04 1.90 -6.99
N ILE A 204 -22.10 2.20 -6.09
CA ILE A 204 -20.79 1.52 -6.03
C ILE A 204 -20.99 0.02 -5.77
N VAL A 205 -21.76 -0.33 -4.73
CA VAL A 205 -22.08 -1.72 -4.38
C VAL A 205 -22.76 -2.43 -5.54
N GLY A 206 -23.75 -1.78 -6.16
CA GLY A 206 -24.50 -2.34 -7.28
C GLY A 206 -23.62 -2.63 -8.51
N ASP A 207 -22.65 -1.76 -8.81
CA ASP A 207 -21.74 -1.99 -9.93
C ASP A 207 -20.71 -3.09 -9.65
N VAL A 208 -20.12 -3.13 -8.45
CA VAL A 208 -19.07 -4.12 -8.12
C VAL A 208 -19.68 -5.49 -7.82
N GLU A 209 -20.60 -5.58 -6.86
CA GLU A 209 -21.19 -6.87 -6.50
C GLU A 209 -22.09 -7.39 -7.62
N GLY A 210 -22.80 -6.49 -8.31
CA GLY A 210 -23.62 -6.85 -9.46
C GLY A 210 -22.79 -7.33 -10.65
N PHE A 211 -21.54 -6.86 -10.81
CA PHE A 211 -20.64 -7.40 -11.83
C PHE A 211 -20.39 -8.91 -11.63
N TYR A 212 -20.10 -9.33 -10.40
CA TYR A 212 -19.84 -10.73 -10.10
C TYR A 212 -21.10 -11.59 -10.12
N ARG A 213 -22.22 -11.09 -9.55
CA ARG A 213 -23.49 -11.84 -9.47
C ARG A 213 -24.16 -12.06 -10.82
N ASN A 214 -23.85 -11.25 -11.83
CA ASN A 214 -24.50 -11.29 -13.14
C ASN A 214 -23.63 -11.93 -14.23
N LYS A 215 -22.61 -12.73 -13.88
CA LYS A 215 -21.71 -13.40 -14.84
C LYS A 215 -22.45 -14.07 -16.00
N GLU A 216 -23.53 -14.78 -15.70
CA GLU A 216 -24.34 -15.52 -16.67
C GLU A 216 -25.00 -14.58 -17.68
N VAL A 217 -25.43 -13.40 -17.24
CA VAL A 217 -26.02 -12.35 -18.10
C VAL A 217 -24.99 -11.85 -19.10
N TYR A 218 -23.75 -11.55 -18.66
CA TYR A 218 -22.68 -11.16 -19.58
C TYR A 218 -22.45 -12.20 -20.67
N LYS A 219 -22.42 -13.47 -20.27
CA LYS A 219 -22.23 -14.61 -21.17
C LYS A 219 -23.39 -14.75 -22.16
N GLU A 220 -24.64 -14.64 -21.71
CA GLU A 220 -25.83 -14.76 -22.55
C GLU A 220 -25.88 -13.70 -23.65
N TYR A 221 -25.55 -12.44 -23.30
CA TYR A 221 -25.56 -11.32 -24.25
C TYR A 221 -24.25 -11.17 -25.05
N GLY A 222 -23.26 -12.05 -24.84
CA GLY A 222 -21.96 -11.98 -25.53
C GLY A 222 -21.16 -10.72 -25.20
N ILE A 223 -21.37 -10.15 -24.00
CA ILE A 223 -20.70 -8.94 -23.53
C ILE A 223 -19.42 -9.37 -22.78
N PRO A 224 -18.26 -8.74 -23.03
CA PRO A 224 -17.05 -9.02 -22.25
C PRO A 224 -17.30 -8.85 -20.75
N TRP A 225 -17.06 -9.90 -19.96
CA TRP A 225 -17.24 -9.85 -18.51
C TRP A 225 -16.04 -9.20 -17.84
N LYS A 226 -15.84 -7.90 -18.08
CA LYS A 226 -14.83 -7.08 -17.42
C LYS A 226 -15.45 -5.79 -16.90
N ARG A 227 -14.87 -5.21 -15.84
CA ARG A 227 -15.35 -3.96 -15.26
C ARG A 227 -14.19 -3.09 -14.80
N GLY A 228 -14.20 -1.81 -15.15
CA GLY A 228 -13.28 -0.81 -14.59
C GLY A 228 -14.02 0.29 -13.86
N ILE A 229 -13.61 0.56 -12.62
CA ILE A 229 -14.16 1.60 -11.75
C ILE A 229 -13.02 2.48 -11.23
N ILE A 230 -13.23 3.80 -11.20
CA ILE A 230 -12.28 4.74 -10.61
C ILE A 230 -12.94 5.61 -9.54
N PHE A 231 -12.29 5.69 -8.39
CA PHE A 231 -12.64 6.55 -7.27
C PHE A 231 -11.74 7.78 -7.30
N TYR A 232 -12.33 8.97 -7.25
CA TYR A 232 -11.56 10.22 -7.29
C TYR A 232 -12.13 11.27 -6.36
N GLY A 233 -11.30 12.22 -5.94
CA GLY A 233 -11.69 13.32 -5.05
C GLY A 233 -10.61 13.61 -4.01
N PRO A 234 -10.78 14.65 -3.18
CA PRO A 234 -9.79 15.06 -2.20
C PRO A 234 -9.34 13.92 -1.26
N PRO A 235 -8.09 13.97 -0.74
CA PRO A 235 -7.59 12.98 0.20
C PRO A 235 -8.40 12.95 1.49
N GLY A 236 -8.47 11.79 2.14
CA GLY A 236 -9.13 11.64 3.44
C GLY A 236 -10.66 11.62 3.42
N ASN A 237 -11.30 11.28 2.29
CA ASN A 237 -12.77 11.23 2.16
C ASN A 237 -13.32 9.81 1.90
N GLY A 238 -12.62 8.77 2.37
CA GLY A 238 -13.18 7.42 2.43
C GLY A 238 -13.01 6.53 1.18
N LYS A 239 -12.14 6.89 0.23
CA LYS A 239 -11.83 6.04 -0.95
C LYS A 239 -11.28 4.66 -0.52
N THR A 240 -10.20 4.65 0.27
CA THR A 240 -9.50 3.43 0.73
C THR A 240 -10.38 2.54 1.60
N ILE A 241 -11.09 3.08 2.59
CA ILE A 241 -12.00 2.25 3.43
C ILE A 241 -13.15 1.67 2.61
N THR A 242 -13.66 2.38 1.61
CA THR A 242 -14.67 1.85 0.67
C THR A 242 -14.11 0.69 -0.15
N ILE A 243 -12.86 0.79 -0.62
CA ILE A 243 -12.17 -0.31 -1.31
C ILE A 243 -12.06 -1.54 -0.39
N LYS A 244 -11.58 -1.37 0.85
CA LYS A 244 -11.48 -2.45 1.83
C LYS A 244 -12.85 -3.12 2.07
N ALA A 245 -13.91 -2.35 2.29
CA ALA A 245 -15.26 -2.88 2.48
C ALA A 245 -15.79 -3.66 1.26
N LEU A 246 -15.46 -3.22 0.04
CA LEU A 246 -15.78 -3.95 -1.19
C LEU A 246 -15.01 -5.27 -1.28
N MET A 247 -13.70 -5.25 -1.02
CA MET A 247 -12.85 -6.44 -1.02
C MET A 247 -13.35 -7.47 0.00
N HIS A 248 -13.71 -7.03 1.21
CA HIS A 248 -14.33 -7.89 2.22
C HIS A 248 -15.64 -8.49 1.70
N SER A 249 -16.56 -7.68 1.18
CA SER A 249 -17.85 -8.16 0.66
C SER A 249 -17.68 -9.25 -0.41
N VAL A 250 -16.87 -9.00 -1.45
CA VAL A 250 -16.72 -9.94 -2.58
C VAL A 250 -15.90 -11.19 -2.24
N SER A 251 -15.10 -11.14 -1.17
CA SER A 251 -14.34 -12.32 -0.69
C SER A 251 -15.25 -13.44 -0.18
N SER A 252 -16.47 -13.09 0.27
CA SER A 252 -17.46 -14.03 0.80
C SER A 252 -18.34 -14.68 -0.28
N PHE A 253 -18.14 -14.33 -1.56
CA PHE A 253 -18.96 -14.86 -2.65
C PHE A 253 -18.67 -16.34 -2.93
N SER A 254 -19.55 -16.99 -3.70
CA SER A 254 -19.40 -18.39 -4.10
C SER A 254 -19.49 -18.50 -5.62
N PRO A 255 -18.39 -18.85 -6.33
CA PRO A 255 -17.04 -19.06 -5.80
C PRO A 255 -16.42 -17.76 -5.24
N PRO A 256 -15.44 -17.84 -4.31
CA PRO A 256 -14.76 -16.67 -3.77
C PRO A 256 -14.10 -15.83 -4.87
N THR A 257 -14.13 -14.50 -4.71
CA THR A 257 -13.38 -13.58 -5.57
C THR A 257 -11.94 -13.45 -5.08
N THR A 258 -10.96 -13.70 -5.95
CA THR A 258 -9.55 -13.49 -5.61
C THR A 258 -9.27 -12.00 -5.43
N LEU A 259 -8.63 -11.62 -4.31
CA LEU A 259 -8.25 -10.24 -4.04
C LEU A 259 -6.79 -9.98 -4.43
N LEU A 260 -6.55 -8.91 -5.18
CA LEU A 260 -5.24 -8.47 -5.65
C LEU A 260 -5.08 -6.97 -5.39
N TYR A 261 -3.98 -6.58 -4.75
CA TYR A 261 -3.67 -5.20 -4.40
C TYR A 261 -2.28 -4.82 -4.90
N VAL A 262 -2.16 -3.70 -5.60
CA VAL A 262 -0.90 -3.22 -6.16
C VAL A 262 -0.37 -2.07 -5.31
N ARG A 263 0.78 -2.29 -4.66
CA ARG A 263 1.45 -1.27 -3.84
C ARG A 263 2.47 -0.46 -4.64
N SER A 264 3.14 -1.10 -5.59
CA SER A 264 4.18 -0.47 -6.41
C SER A 264 4.25 -1.12 -7.79
N LEU A 265 4.69 -0.39 -8.81
CA LEU A 265 5.04 -0.96 -10.12
C LEU A 265 6.53 -1.25 -10.28
N ARG A 266 7.37 -0.88 -9.31
CA ARG A 266 8.82 -1.01 -9.46
C ARG A 266 9.25 -2.47 -9.49
N ASN A 267 9.98 -2.87 -10.54
CA ASN A 267 10.69 -4.14 -10.61
C ASN A 267 12.03 -4.00 -11.39
N PHE A 268 12.79 -5.07 -11.58
CA PHE A 268 14.04 -5.07 -12.38
C PHE A 268 13.84 -4.95 -13.89
N TYR A 269 12.65 -5.26 -14.38
CA TYR A 269 12.35 -5.37 -15.81
C TYR A 269 11.63 -4.14 -16.36
N GLY A 270 11.41 -3.12 -15.51
CA GLY A 270 10.64 -1.92 -15.82
C GLY A 270 9.16 -2.06 -15.44
N ASP A 271 8.54 -0.91 -15.17
CA ASP A 271 7.12 -0.78 -14.83
C ASP A 271 6.22 -1.47 -15.88
N GLU A 272 6.65 -1.49 -17.15
CA GLU A 272 5.96 -2.16 -18.26
C GLU A 272 5.80 -3.68 -18.04
N HIS A 273 6.86 -4.31 -17.54
CA HIS A 273 6.82 -5.74 -17.22
C HIS A 273 5.95 -6.00 -16.00
N SER A 274 6.06 -5.16 -14.96
CA SER A 274 5.21 -5.27 -13.76
C SER A 274 3.74 -5.18 -14.11
N ILE A 275 3.35 -4.20 -14.95
CA ILE A 275 1.97 -4.04 -15.41
C ILE A 275 1.51 -5.33 -16.11
N SER A 276 2.33 -5.87 -17.03
CA SER A 276 1.99 -7.10 -17.75
C SER A 276 1.81 -8.30 -16.81
N GLU A 277 2.72 -8.46 -15.83
CA GLU A 277 2.67 -9.51 -14.81
C GLU A 277 1.42 -9.38 -13.92
N ILE A 278 1.10 -8.15 -13.50
CA ILE A 278 -0.03 -7.86 -12.63
C ILE A 278 -1.34 -8.27 -13.30
N PHE A 279 -1.54 -7.86 -14.55
CA PHE A 279 -2.74 -8.20 -15.30
C PHE A 279 -2.79 -9.68 -15.65
N ALA A 280 -1.65 -10.31 -15.98
CA ALA A 280 -1.59 -11.76 -16.20
C ALA A 280 -2.01 -12.55 -14.94
N LYS A 281 -1.54 -12.14 -13.76
CA LYS A 281 -1.95 -12.74 -12.48
C LYS A 281 -3.46 -12.57 -12.25
N ALA A 282 -4.01 -11.39 -12.53
CA ALA A 282 -5.44 -11.12 -12.39
C ALA A 282 -6.31 -11.99 -13.30
N ARG A 283 -5.90 -12.20 -14.55
CA ARG A 283 -6.57 -13.11 -15.50
C ARG A 283 -6.51 -14.56 -15.04
N ASN A 284 -5.32 -15.01 -14.61
CA ASN A 284 -5.09 -16.39 -14.19
C ASN A 284 -5.89 -16.78 -12.93
N LEU A 285 -6.19 -15.81 -12.07
CA LEU A 285 -6.94 -16.00 -10.83
C LEU A 285 -8.39 -15.49 -10.90
N SER A 286 -8.92 -15.30 -12.11
CA SER A 286 -10.30 -14.89 -12.35
C SER A 286 -11.30 -15.91 -11.78
N PRO A 287 -12.40 -15.50 -11.09
CA PRO A 287 -12.82 -14.12 -10.85
C PRO A 287 -11.92 -13.38 -9.86
N SER A 288 -11.54 -12.16 -10.20
CA SER A 288 -10.62 -11.36 -9.38
C SER A 288 -11.05 -9.90 -9.24
N LEU A 289 -10.68 -9.31 -8.11
CA LEU A 289 -10.75 -7.87 -7.84
C LEU A 289 -9.33 -7.32 -7.76
N LEU A 290 -8.95 -6.53 -8.76
CA LEU A 290 -7.63 -5.90 -8.88
C LEU A 290 -7.70 -4.44 -8.46
N VAL A 291 -6.95 -4.08 -7.42
CA VAL A 291 -6.95 -2.75 -6.82
C VAL A 291 -5.64 -2.01 -7.10
N PHE A 292 -5.76 -0.79 -7.61
CA PHE A 292 -4.67 0.18 -7.73
C PHE A 292 -5.01 1.43 -6.90
N GLU A 293 -4.29 1.67 -5.80
CA GLU A 293 -4.46 2.92 -5.05
C GLU A 293 -3.49 4.01 -5.50
N ASP A 294 -3.92 5.27 -5.43
CA ASP A 294 -3.15 6.44 -5.84
C ASP A 294 -2.53 6.28 -7.24
N LEU A 295 -3.38 5.95 -8.22
CA LEU A 295 -2.99 5.62 -9.60
C LEU A 295 -2.13 6.73 -10.26
N ASP A 296 -2.36 7.99 -9.89
CA ASP A 296 -1.58 9.13 -10.36
C ASP A 296 -0.12 9.12 -9.86
N THR A 297 0.16 8.40 -8.78
CA THR A 297 1.52 8.17 -8.27
C THR A 297 2.12 6.86 -8.78
N LEU A 298 1.28 5.84 -9.01
CA LEU A 298 1.72 4.54 -9.54
C LEU A 298 2.12 4.62 -11.01
N ILE A 299 1.35 5.32 -11.85
CA ILE A 299 1.54 5.33 -13.30
C ILE A 299 2.38 6.52 -13.73
N THR A 300 3.58 6.22 -14.24
CA THR A 300 4.49 7.17 -14.86
C THR A 300 4.10 7.48 -16.32
N GLU A 301 4.65 8.54 -16.90
CA GLU A 301 4.39 8.86 -18.32
C GLU A 301 4.86 7.74 -19.26
N GLN A 302 5.95 7.06 -18.92
CA GLN A 302 6.56 5.98 -19.70
C GLN A 302 5.70 4.71 -19.65
N SER A 303 5.21 4.34 -18.46
CA SER A 303 4.44 3.11 -18.24
C SER A 303 2.95 3.23 -18.62
N ARG A 304 2.46 4.46 -18.79
CA ARG A 304 1.06 4.77 -19.10
C ARG A 304 0.50 4.03 -20.30
N SER A 305 1.24 3.98 -21.41
CA SER A 305 0.78 3.32 -22.65
C SER A 305 0.58 1.82 -22.44
N TYR A 306 1.49 1.18 -21.69
CA TYR A 306 1.41 -0.24 -21.33
C TYR A 306 0.21 -0.52 -20.41
N PHE A 307 0.00 0.32 -19.40
CA PHE A 307 -1.19 0.21 -18.53
C PHE A 307 -2.49 0.33 -19.32
N LEU A 308 -2.56 1.29 -20.24
CA LEU A 308 -3.72 1.48 -21.11
C LEU A 308 -3.96 0.30 -22.06
N ASN A 309 -2.90 -0.31 -22.58
CA ASN A 309 -3.01 -1.50 -23.44
C ASN A 309 -3.57 -2.70 -22.67
N GLU A 310 -3.11 -2.91 -21.43
CA GLU A 310 -3.62 -3.99 -20.57
C GLU A 310 -5.08 -3.74 -20.13
N LEU A 311 -5.46 -2.48 -19.87
CA LEU A 311 -6.85 -2.09 -19.56
C LEU A 311 -7.81 -2.27 -20.76
N ASP A 312 -7.36 -1.85 -21.95
CA ASP A 312 -8.12 -2.01 -23.19
C ASP A 312 -8.37 -3.49 -23.49
N GLY A 313 -7.47 -4.37 -23.03
CA GLY A 313 -7.66 -5.80 -23.08
C GLY A 313 -7.41 -6.36 -24.48
N ILE A 314 -6.23 -6.07 -25.04
CA ILE A 314 -5.71 -6.86 -26.19
C ILE A 314 -5.73 -8.36 -25.82
N GLN A 315 -5.48 -8.66 -24.54
CA GLN A 315 -5.73 -9.96 -23.92
C GLN A 315 -7.07 -9.96 -23.17
N ASN A 316 -7.74 -11.12 -23.10
CA ASN A 316 -9.08 -11.26 -22.53
C ASN A 316 -9.08 -11.04 -21.00
N ASN A 317 -9.62 -9.91 -20.53
CA ASN A 317 -9.79 -9.58 -19.10
C ASN A 317 -11.08 -10.17 -18.49
N ASP A 318 -11.50 -11.36 -18.96
CA ASP A 318 -12.73 -12.01 -18.51
C ASP A 318 -12.70 -12.31 -17.00
N GLY A 319 -13.73 -11.88 -16.29
CA GLY A 319 -13.92 -11.98 -14.84
C GLY A 319 -13.02 -11.09 -13.99
N VAL A 320 -12.34 -10.11 -14.60
CA VAL A 320 -11.51 -9.13 -13.86
C VAL A 320 -12.30 -7.84 -13.62
N CYS A 321 -12.52 -7.51 -12.35
CA CYS A 321 -12.96 -6.17 -11.93
C CYS A 321 -11.75 -5.36 -11.45
N ILE A 322 -11.59 -4.15 -11.97
CA ILE A 322 -10.49 -3.25 -11.63
C ILE A 322 -11.06 -2.06 -10.88
N ILE A 323 -10.53 -1.78 -9.70
CA ILE A 323 -10.81 -0.54 -8.96
C ILE A 323 -9.51 0.26 -8.87
N ALA A 324 -9.54 1.50 -9.32
CA ALA A 324 -8.46 2.45 -9.13
C ALA A 324 -8.89 3.60 -8.22
N SER A 325 -7.98 4.16 -7.42
CA SER A 325 -8.20 5.42 -6.69
C SER A 325 -7.23 6.51 -7.15
N THR A 326 -7.62 7.78 -7.03
CA THR A 326 -6.72 8.93 -7.22
C THR A 326 -7.17 10.11 -6.38
N ASN A 327 -6.21 10.91 -5.92
CA ASN A 327 -6.50 12.22 -5.32
C ASN A 327 -6.52 13.35 -6.37
N HIS A 328 -5.97 13.09 -7.55
CA HIS A 328 -5.67 14.08 -8.58
C HIS A 328 -6.16 13.61 -9.95
N VAL A 329 -7.48 13.63 -10.16
CA VAL A 329 -8.08 13.19 -11.42
C VAL A 329 -7.57 14.00 -12.62
N GLU A 330 -7.16 15.25 -12.40
CA GLU A 330 -6.57 16.15 -13.38
C GLU A 330 -5.17 15.73 -13.83
N LYS A 331 -4.43 14.96 -13.01
CA LYS A 331 -3.12 14.40 -13.36
C LYS A 331 -3.24 13.12 -14.19
N LEU A 332 -4.42 12.50 -14.19
CA LEU A 332 -4.66 11.30 -14.98
C LEU A 332 -4.77 11.64 -16.47
N ASP A 333 -4.21 10.74 -17.28
CA ASP A 333 -4.31 10.83 -18.73
C ASP A 333 -5.78 10.90 -19.18
N PRO A 334 -6.15 11.77 -20.14
CA PRO A 334 -7.51 11.83 -20.67
C PRO A 334 -8.01 10.48 -21.21
N GLY A 335 -7.12 9.63 -21.72
CA GLY A 335 -7.42 8.28 -22.14
C GLY A 335 -7.82 7.36 -20.97
N ILE A 336 -7.27 7.55 -19.77
CA ILE A 336 -7.71 6.86 -18.54
C ILE A 336 -9.03 7.45 -18.07
N ALA A 337 -9.09 8.79 -18.00
CA ALA A 337 -10.17 9.51 -17.33
C ALA A 337 -11.43 9.71 -18.19
N LYS A 338 -11.37 9.67 -19.52
CA LYS A 338 -12.49 10.07 -20.41
C LYS A 338 -12.98 8.97 -21.33
N ARG A 339 -12.16 7.96 -21.68
CA ARG A 339 -12.54 6.94 -22.66
C ARG A 339 -13.43 5.84 -22.02
N PRO A 340 -14.68 5.65 -22.50
CA PRO A 340 -15.49 4.49 -22.13
C PRO A 340 -14.78 3.19 -22.55
N SER A 341 -14.97 2.08 -21.84
CA SER A 341 -14.30 0.76 -21.97
C SER A 341 -13.05 0.50 -21.13
N ARG A 342 -12.47 1.53 -20.51
CA ARG A 342 -11.33 1.41 -19.56
C ARG A 342 -11.84 1.50 -18.12
N PHE A 343 -12.25 2.70 -17.72
CA PHE A 343 -12.97 2.96 -16.48
C PHE A 343 -14.38 3.44 -16.82
N ASP A 344 -15.31 2.48 -16.91
CA ASP A 344 -16.71 2.71 -17.29
C ASP A 344 -17.49 3.46 -16.22
N ARG A 345 -17.02 3.38 -14.97
CA ARG A 345 -17.66 3.95 -13.79
C ARG A 345 -16.70 4.85 -13.06
N LYS A 346 -17.18 6.03 -12.67
CA LYS A 346 -16.39 7.07 -12.02
C LYS A 346 -17.19 7.59 -10.85
N TYR A 347 -16.59 7.54 -9.67
CA TYR A 347 -17.23 7.93 -8.43
C TYR A 347 -16.43 9.02 -7.74
N LEU A 348 -17.05 10.20 -7.63
CA LEU A 348 -16.52 11.32 -6.89
C LEU A 348 -16.77 11.08 -5.38
N PHE A 349 -15.71 11.21 -4.59
CA PHE A 349 -15.73 11.28 -3.14
C PHE A 349 -15.44 12.74 -2.74
N PRO A 350 -16.48 13.60 -2.62
CA PRO A 350 -16.31 14.99 -2.26
C PRO A 350 -15.98 15.13 -0.77
N LEU A 351 -15.77 16.37 -0.32
CA LEU A 351 -15.81 16.68 1.11
C LEU A 351 -17.19 16.31 1.69
N PRO A 352 -17.25 15.87 2.97
CA PRO A 352 -18.50 15.44 3.59
C PRO A 352 -19.50 16.60 3.72
N GLY A 353 -20.73 16.34 3.27
CA GLY A 353 -21.87 17.22 3.49
C GLY A 353 -22.31 17.23 4.95
N ALA A 354 -23.29 18.08 5.29
CA ALA A 354 -23.73 18.24 6.67
C ALA A 354 -24.24 16.92 7.28
N ARG A 355 -24.97 16.11 6.51
CA ARG A 355 -25.48 14.80 6.95
C ARG A 355 -24.33 13.85 7.27
N GLU A 356 -23.37 13.72 6.36
CA GLU A 356 -22.20 12.86 6.52
C GLU A 356 -21.35 13.26 7.73
N ARG A 357 -21.17 14.56 7.98
CA ARG A 357 -20.45 15.04 9.17
C ARG A 357 -21.17 14.69 10.47
N VAL A 358 -22.50 14.78 10.51
CA VAL A 358 -23.29 14.34 11.67
C VAL A 358 -23.14 12.83 11.89
N GLU A 359 -23.25 12.02 10.83
CA GLU A 359 -23.06 10.56 10.90
C GLU A 359 -21.66 10.20 11.39
N TYR A 360 -20.64 10.92 10.93
CA TYR A 360 -19.26 10.74 11.41
C TYR A 360 -19.11 11.08 12.90
N CYS A 361 -19.78 12.14 13.38
CA CYS A 361 -19.81 12.46 14.80
C CYS A 361 -20.56 11.41 15.62
N GLN A 362 -21.62 10.80 15.06
CA GLN A 362 -22.34 9.70 15.69
C GLN A 362 -21.48 8.44 15.80
N TYR A 363 -20.71 8.11 14.76
CA TYR A 363 -19.72 7.03 14.80
C TYR A 363 -18.74 7.21 15.96
N TRP A 364 -18.15 8.40 16.13
CA TRP A 364 -17.25 8.68 17.25
C TRP A 364 -17.94 8.59 18.61
N ARG A 365 -19.19 9.03 18.70
CA ARG A 365 -20.01 8.91 19.91
C ARG A 365 -20.23 7.44 20.28
N GLU A 366 -20.58 6.59 19.32
CA GLU A 366 -20.76 5.15 19.55
C GLU A 366 -19.45 4.49 19.98
N LYS A 367 -18.32 4.83 19.32
CA LYS A 367 -16.99 4.35 19.70
C LYS A 367 -16.65 4.69 21.15
N LEU A 368 -16.88 5.93 21.60
CA LEU A 368 -16.61 6.33 22.98
C LEU A 368 -17.55 5.70 24.01
N ASN A 369 -18.83 5.53 23.67
CA ASN A 369 -19.79 4.86 24.55
C ASN A 369 -19.41 3.38 24.76
N ALA A 370 -18.90 2.72 23.71
CA ALA A 370 -18.44 1.32 23.80
C ALA A 370 -17.22 1.14 24.71
N LEU A 371 -16.41 2.18 24.89
CA LEU A 371 -15.21 2.19 25.74
C LEU A 371 -15.50 2.50 27.22
N ASN A 372 -16.77 2.71 27.60
CA ASN A 372 -17.19 3.05 28.97
C ASN A 372 -16.39 4.21 29.60
N THR A 373 -16.10 5.23 28.80
CA THR A 373 -15.38 6.44 29.25
C THR A 373 -16.29 7.37 30.05
N GLU A 374 -15.71 8.20 30.92
CA GLU A 374 -16.44 9.26 31.65
C GLU A 374 -16.78 10.48 30.77
N ILE A 375 -16.44 10.44 29.49
CA ILE A 375 -16.59 11.58 28.57
C ILE A 375 -18.07 11.74 28.19
N GLU A 376 -18.68 12.85 28.62
CA GLU A 376 -20.04 13.19 28.22
C GLU A 376 -20.13 13.60 26.74
N PHE A 377 -20.65 12.72 25.88
CA PHE A 377 -20.94 12.99 24.46
C PHE A 377 -22.43 12.82 24.11
N PRO A 378 -23.31 13.77 24.48
CA PRO A 378 -24.73 13.69 24.12
C PRO A 378 -24.95 13.95 22.62
N ASP A 379 -25.99 13.32 22.06
CA ASP A 379 -26.35 13.35 20.63
C ASP A 379 -26.40 14.77 20.01
N LYS A 380 -26.90 15.74 20.77
CA LYS A 380 -26.97 17.15 20.34
C LYS A 380 -25.59 17.77 20.01
N LEU A 381 -24.50 17.26 20.58
CA LEU A 381 -23.15 17.71 20.22
C LEU A 381 -22.72 17.21 18.85
N CYS A 382 -23.24 16.08 18.36
CA CYS A 382 -22.92 15.60 17.03
C CYS A 382 -23.31 16.63 15.96
N LYS A 383 -24.50 17.23 16.09
CA LYS A 383 -24.93 18.32 15.21
C LYS A 383 -24.08 19.58 15.40
N ALA A 384 -23.82 19.99 16.65
CA ALA A 384 -23.04 21.19 16.93
C ALA A 384 -21.61 21.11 16.35
N ILE A 385 -20.95 19.94 16.48
CA ILE A 385 -19.61 19.68 15.92
C ILE A 385 -19.68 19.66 14.39
N ALA A 386 -20.69 19.00 13.81
CA ALA A 386 -20.89 18.98 12.36
C ALA A 386 -21.09 20.37 11.74
N ASP A 387 -21.74 21.29 12.47
CA ASP A 387 -21.98 22.67 12.03
C ASP A 387 -20.67 23.49 11.97
N ILE A 388 -19.74 23.26 12.90
CA ILE A 388 -18.44 23.97 12.94
C ILE A 388 -17.31 23.29 12.17
N THR A 389 -17.57 22.15 11.51
CA THR A 389 -16.60 21.37 10.71
C THR A 389 -16.85 21.46 9.19
N HIS A 390 -17.59 22.47 8.73
CA HIS A 390 -17.74 22.73 7.29
C HIS A 390 -16.37 22.87 6.59
N GLY A 391 -16.22 22.23 5.43
CA GLY A 391 -14.96 22.24 4.66
C GLY A 391 -13.92 21.19 5.10
N PHE A 392 -14.11 20.53 6.24
CA PHE A 392 -13.20 19.47 6.68
C PHE A 392 -13.41 18.19 5.88
N SER A 393 -12.33 17.48 5.56
CA SER A 393 -12.41 16.07 5.15
C SER A 393 -12.65 15.17 6.37
N PHE A 394 -13.01 13.90 6.16
CA PHE A 394 -13.10 12.96 7.28
C PHE A 394 -11.75 12.78 7.99
N ALA A 395 -10.62 12.94 7.31
CA ALA A 395 -9.31 12.93 7.95
C ALA A 395 -9.10 14.12 8.91
N TYR A 396 -9.51 15.33 8.52
CA TYR A 396 -9.48 16.49 9.43
C TYR A 396 -10.45 16.33 10.60
N MET A 397 -11.63 15.76 10.36
CA MET A 397 -12.55 15.42 11.46
C MET A 397 -11.97 14.36 12.38
N LYS A 398 -11.32 13.31 11.85
CA LYS A 398 -10.59 12.28 12.63
C LYS A 398 -9.57 12.97 13.52
N GLU A 399 -8.74 13.85 12.96
CA GLU A 399 -7.73 14.59 13.72
C GLU A 399 -8.34 15.46 14.83
N ALA A 400 -9.43 16.18 14.54
CA ALA A 400 -10.13 16.97 15.56
C ALA A 400 -10.62 16.11 16.74
N PHE A 401 -11.15 14.92 16.47
CA PHE A 401 -11.55 13.99 17.53
C PHE A 401 -10.35 13.41 18.28
N VAL A 402 -9.32 12.97 17.57
CA VAL A 402 -8.12 12.35 18.16
C VAL A 402 -7.38 13.33 19.07
N SER A 403 -7.03 14.51 18.56
CA SER A 403 -6.39 15.58 19.35
C SER A 403 -7.20 15.93 20.60
N THR A 404 -8.53 16.05 20.48
CA THR A 404 -9.43 16.31 21.61
C THR A 404 -9.37 15.19 22.66
N LEU A 405 -9.38 13.95 22.22
CA LEU A 405 -9.40 12.78 23.11
C LEU A 405 -8.07 12.60 23.83
N VAL A 406 -6.95 12.91 23.16
CA VAL A 406 -5.62 12.94 23.78
C VAL A 406 -5.56 13.98 24.89
N VAL A 407 -6.09 15.20 24.67
CA VAL A 407 -6.14 16.25 25.71
C VAL A 407 -7.06 15.84 26.87
N LEU A 408 -8.24 15.28 26.55
CA LEU A 408 -9.17 14.80 27.58
C LEU A 408 -8.55 13.69 28.45
N ALA A 409 -7.78 12.78 27.83
CA ALA A 409 -7.07 11.72 28.50
C ALA A 409 -5.85 12.22 29.27
N GLY A 410 -5.11 13.21 28.76
CA GLY A 410 -3.89 13.74 29.41
C GLY A 410 -4.13 14.49 30.72
N GLY A 411 -5.40 14.71 31.10
CA GLY A 411 -5.74 15.37 32.36
C GLY A 411 -5.31 16.83 32.45
N THR A 412 -4.84 17.44 31.35
CA THR A 412 -4.45 18.85 31.36
C THR A 412 -5.71 19.70 31.58
N ASP A 413 -5.71 20.44 32.68
CA ASP A 413 -6.67 21.49 32.99
C ASP A 413 -6.34 22.74 32.16
N ASP A 414 -6.28 22.61 30.83
CA ASP A 414 -6.12 23.73 29.90
C ASP A 414 -7.43 24.55 29.78
N ASP A 415 -8.12 24.78 30.91
CA ASP A 415 -9.16 25.81 31.04
C ASP A 415 -8.54 27.24 30.99
N GLU A 416 -7.20 27.38 30.97
CA GLU A 416 -6.48 28.68 30.92
C GLU A 416 -6.53 29.38 29.53
N GLY A 417 -7.09 28.74 28.51
CA GLY A 417 -7.26 29.32 27.17
C GLY A 417 -8.48 30.25 26.99
N GLU A 418 -9.22 30.60 28.05
CA GLU A 418 -10.31 31.59 27.99
C GLU A 418 -9.79 33.03 27.81
N THR A 419 -9.18 33.33 26.65
CA THR A 419 -9.03 34.73 26.24
C THR A 419 -10.02 35.05 25.12
N GLN A 420 -11.18 35.54 25.55
CA GLN A 420 -12.10 36.41 24.81
C GLN A 420 -12.58 35.90 23.43
N LEU A 421 -13.49 34.93 23.42
CA LEU A 421 -14.46 34.82 22.32
C LEU A 421 -15.73 35.59 22.71
N PRO A 422 -16.35 36.35 21.80
CA PRO A 422 -17.55 37.12 22.12
C PRO A 422 -18.66 36.19 22.61
N VAL A 423 -19.19 36.52 23.79
CA VAL A 423 -20.22 35.78 24.51
C VAL A 423 -21.55 35.87 23.75
N VAL A 424 -21.70 35.04 22.72
CA VAL A 424 -23.01 34.44 22.43
C VAL A 424 -23.11 33.24 23.38
N ARG A 425 -24.19 33.14 24.17
CA ARG A 425 -24.40 32.08 25.16
C ARG A 425 -24.35 30.70 24.50
N ASP A 426 -23.16 30.13 24.40
CA ASP A 426 -22.93 28.80 23.86
C ASP A 426 -23.39 27.77 24.91
N VAL A 427 -24.61 27.26 24.71
CA VAL A 427 -25.29 26.32 25.62
C VAL A 427 -24.54 24.99 25.80
N PHE A 428 -23.53 24.74 24.97
CA PHE A 428 -22.73 23.52 25.00
C PHE A 428 -21.43 23.66 25.81
N ASN A 429 -21.04 24.85 26.26
CA ASN A 429 -19.81 25.08 27.04
C ASN A 429 -19.75 24.32 28.38
N LYS A 430 -20.87 23.79 28.86
CA LYS A 430 -20.90 22.88 30.01
C LYS A 430 -20.26 21.51 29.74
N TYR A 431 -20.14 21.10 28.47
CA TYR A 431 -19.51 19.82 28.11
C TYR A 431 -18.02 20.03 27.86
N ARG A 432 -17.16 19.36 28.63
CA ARG A 432 -15.70 19.44 28.48
C ARG A 432 -15.25 19.08 27.05
N LEU A 433 -15.83 18.02 26.48
CA LEU A 433 -15.61 17.60 25.09
C LEU A 433 -15.86 18.74 24.09
N TRP A 434 -16.95 19.49 24.26
CA TRP A 434 -17.30 20.60 23.37
C TRP A 434 -16.27 21.73 23.42
N ARG A 435 -15.82 22.11 24.63
CA ARG A 435 -14.84 23.19 24.79
C ARG A 435 -13.54 22.85 24.07
N ILE A 436 -13.03 21.64 24.27
CA ILE A 436 -11.74 21.21 23.72
C ILE A 436 -11.85 20.98 22.21
N ILE A 437 -12.87 20.28 21.71
CA ILE A 437 -12.99 20.03 20.26
C ILE A 437 -13.16 21.31 19.46
N LYS A 438 -13.84 22.31 20.02
CA LYS A 438 -13.99 23.63 19.40
C LYS A 438 -12.65 24.35 19.28
N LEU A 439 -11.74 24.18 20.25
CA LEU A 439 -10.38 24.70 20.17
C LEU A 439 -9.56 23.94 19.12
N GLN A 440 -9.60 22.60 19.13
CA GLN A 440 -8.87 21.80 18.14
C GLN A 440 -9.31 22.08 16.69
N ILE A 441 -10.62 22.24 16.47
CA ILE A 441 -11.16 22.62 15.16
C ILE A 441 -10.68 24.02 14.75
N ARG A 442 -10.55 24.98 15.67
CA ARG A 442 -10.00 26.30 15.36
C ARG A 442 -8.54 26.19 14.93
N ASN A 443 -7.71 25.47 15.69
CA ASN A 443 -6.30 25.28 15.39
C ASN A 443 -6.12 24.64 14.01
N LEU A 444 -6.88 23.58 13.71
CA LEU A 444 -6.84 22.92 12.40
C LEU A 444 -7.26 23.86 11.26
N ARG A 445 -8.22 24.78 11.48
CA ARG A 445 -8.58 25.80 10.48
C ARG A 445 -7.46 26.80 10.22
N GLU A 446 -6.77 27.23 11.27
CA GLU A 446 -5.61 28.13 11.15
C GLU A 446 -4.49 27.45 10.35
N GLU A 447 -4.22 26.16 10.59
CA GLU A 447 -3.26 25.36 9.83
C GLU A 447 -3.66 25.18 8.36
N MET A 448 -4.96 25.04 8.07
CA MET A 448 -5.49 25.02 6.70
C MET A 448 -5.35 26.37 5.97
N GLY A 449 -4.90 27.44 6.65
CA GLY A 449 -4.82 28.79 6.11
C GLY A 449 -6.16 29.54 6.06
N GLU A 450 -7.19 29.00 6.71
CA GLU A 450 -8.50 29.65 6.84
C GLU A 450 -8.49 30.63 8.02
N SER A 451 -7.85 31.79 7.87
CA SER A 451 -7.96 32.86 8.87
C SER A 451 -9.41 33.37 9.00
N GLU A 452 -9.82 33.84 10.18
CA GLU A 452 -11.21 34.25 10.53
C GLU A 452 -11.86 35.28 9.57
N ASN A 453 -11.09 35.90 8.68
CA ASN A 453 -11.58 36.83 7.66
C ASN A 453 -12.35 36.17 6.49
N ALA A 454 -12.32 34.84 6.35
CA ALA A 454 -13.08 34.14 5.29
C ALA A 454 -14.58 33.99 5.59
N ARG A 455 -15.04 34.34 6.80
CA ARG A 455 -16.47 34.27 7.18
C ARG A 455 -17.37 35.27 6.45
N VAL A 456 -16.82 36.26 5.76
CA VAL A 456 -17.61 37.33 5.11
C VAL A 456 -17.85 37.10 3.62
N ASP A 457 -16.98 36.34 2.92
CA ASP A 457 -17.03 36.27 1.45
C ASP A 457 -17.85 35.11 0.87
N GLN A 458 -18.18 34.06 1.65
CA GLN A 458 -19.07 32.98 1.16
C GLN A 458 -20.56 33.27 1.37
N ASP A 459 -20.93 34.10 2.35
CA ASP A 459 -22.28 34.67 2.46
C ASP A 459 -22.48 35.88 1.50
N GLY A 460 -21.39 36.45 0.97
CA GLY A 460 -21.40 37.63 0.10
C GLY A 460 -21.53 37.35 -1.40
N MET A 461 -21.40 36.10 -1.86
CA MET A 461 -21.47 35.81 -3.30
C MET A 461 -22.89 35.90 -3.90
N GLU A 462 -23.89 36.24 -3.08
CA GLU A 462 -25.22 36.68 -3.55
C GLU A 462 -25.35 38.19 -3.82
N ARG A 463 -24.39 39.07 -3.51
CA ARG A 463 -24.51 40.52 -3.79
C ARG A 463 -23.17 41.17 -4.13
N GLY A 464 -23.02 41.62 -5.38
CA GLY A 464 -21.74 42.06 -5.95
C GLY A 464 -21.32 43.52 -5.71
N GLY A 465 -20.19 43.87 -6.33
CA GLY A 465 -19.82 45.24 -6.76
C GLY A 465 -18.61 45.90 -6.09
N ASP A 466 -17.45 45.84 -6.76
CA ASP A 466 -16.43 46.90 -6.94
C ASP A 466 -15.86 47.70 -5.74
N THR A 467 -14.54 47.56 -5.47
CA THR A 467 -13.47 48.60 -5.56
C THR A 467 -12.24 48.30 -4.69
N ALA A 468 -11.08 48.68 -5.21
CA ALA A 468 -9.72 48.41 -4.74
C ALA A 468 -9.18 49.43 -3.71
N HIS A 469 -8.29 49.01 -2.82
CA HIS A 469 -6.97 49.62 -2.54
C HIS A 469 -6.21 48.84 -1.45
N GLY A 470 -4.91 48.62 -1.64
CA GLY A 470 -4.05 47.85 -0.73
C GLY A 470 -3.23 48.71 0.23
N THR A 471 -2.53 48.07 1.18
CA THR A 471 -1.19 48.45 1.67
C THR A 471 -0.59 47.43 2.64
N THR A 472 0.57 46.89 2.24
CA THR A 472 1.86 46.73 2.96
C THR A 472 1.93 46.21 4.42
N THR A 473 2.40 44.96 4.51
CA THR A 473 3.40 44.34 5.41
C THR A 473 4.04 45.16 6.53
N ARG A 474 4.07 44.60 7.76
CA ARG A 474 5.29 44.60 8.62
C ARG A 474 5.29 43.49 9.67
N GLN A 475 6.28 42.62 9.50
CA GLN A 475 6.73 41.51 10.33
C GLN A 475 7.50 42.05 11.55
N ARG A 476 7.28 41.47 12.75
CA ARG A 476 8.20 41.57 13.88
C ARG A 476 8.21 40.26 14.68
N ASP A 477 9.36 39.59 14.60
CA ASP A 477 9.80 38.51 15.46
C ASP A 477 10.03 39.01 16.90
N ARG A 478 9.67 38.18 17.89
CA ARG A 478 10.40 38.07 19.17
C ARG A 478 10.35 36.62 19.67
N VAL A 479 11.53 36.17 20.10
CA VAL A 479 11.92 34.84 20.56
C VAL A 479 12.17 34.89 22.07
N ALA A 480 11.71 33.83 22.76
CA ALA A 480 12.14 33.22 24.06
C ALA A 480 12.24 34.13 25.31
N GLU A 481 12.10 33.67 26.56
CA GLU A 481 12.44 32.40 27.23
C GLU A 481 11.43 32.11 28.37
N ALA A 482 11.23 30.85 28.72
CA ALA A 482 10.51 30.42 29.92
C ALA A 482 11.36 29.40 30.69
N ASP A 483 11.64 29.73 31.95
CA ASP A 483 12.26 28.86 32.96
C ASP A 483 11.20 27.90 33.53
N GLY A 484 11.61 26.65 33.77
CA GLY A 484 10.76 25.58 34.27
C GLY A 484 10.66 25.51 35.79
N GLU A 485 9.63 24.82 36.27
CA GLU A 485 9.58 24.23 37.61
C GLU A 485 8.81 22.89 37.52
N ASP A 486 9.45 21.84 38.06
CA ASP A 486 8.96 20.47 38.16
C ASP A 486 8.00 20.30 39.33
N GLY A 487 6.91 19.53 39.13
CA GLY A 487 5.94 19.14 40.15
C GLY A 487 5.50 17.69 40.02
N ASP A 488 5.79 16.91 41.05
CA ASP A 488 5.64 15.46 41.24
C ASP A 488 4.17 14.97 41.27
N GLY A 489 3.87 13.89 40.54
CA GLY A 489 2.52 13.31 40.36
C GLY A 489 2.56 11.85 39.89
N GLY A 490 3.23 10.99 40.65
CA GLY A 490 3.62 9.63 40.25
C GLY A 490 2.54 8.54 40.22
N ASP A 491 1.38 8.72 40.87
CA ASP A 491 0.46 7.57 41.12
C ASP A 491 -0.80 7.52 40.23
N ASP A 492 -1.20 8.61 39.55
CA ASP A 492 -2.30 8.59 38.56
C ASP A 492 -1.84 8.13 37.16
N MET A 493 -0.53 8.13 36.91
CA MET A 493 0.09 7.85 35.61
C MET A 493 -0.12 6.40 35.12
N PHE A 494 -0.26 5.44 36.04
CA PHE A 494 -0.39 4.02 35.70
C PHE A 494 -1.80 3.64 35.20
N ALA A 495 -2.86 4.29 35.70
CA ALA A 495 -4.23 4.10 35.19
C ALA A 495 -4.44 4.86 33.87
N LEU A 496 -3.86 6.05 33.75
CA LEU A 496 -3.84 6.89 32.55
C LEU A 496 -3.09 6.23 31.38
N GLY A 497 -1.95 5.60 31.65
CA GLY A 497 -1.15 4.89 30.64
C GLY A 497 -1.91 3.71 30.01
N GLY A 498 -2.69 2.97 30.80
CA GLY A 498 -3.50 1.85 30.29
C GLY A 498 -4.62 2.30 29.35
N LEU A 499 -5.26 3.43 29.64
CA LEU A 499 -6.33 3.99 28.81
C LEU A 499 -5.78 4.61 27.53
N LEU A 500 -4.61 5.27 27.59
CA LEU A 500 -3.90 5.83 26.44
C LEU A 500 -3.39 4.73 25.49
N GLN A 501 -2.91 3.62 26.04
CA GLN A 501 -2.45 2.46 25.28
C GLN A 501 -3.63 1.76 24.58
N GLN A 502 -4.75 1.54 25.28
CA GLN A 502 -5.98 1.03 24.66
C GLN A 502 -6.52 1.98 23.58
N PHE A 503 -6.37 3.30 23.76
CA PHE A 503 -6.77 4.29 22.76
C PHE A 503 -5.88 4.24 21.52
N LYS A 504 -4.55 4.16 21.68
CA LYS A 504 -3.60 4.04 20.57
C LYS A 504 -3.80 2.73 19.79
N GLU A 505 -3.96 1.61 20.48
CA GLU A 505 -4.21 0.29 19.86
C GLU A 505 -5.55 0.26 19.11
N ALA A 506 -6.61 0.88 19.66
CA ALA A 506 -7.91 1.01 18.98
C ALA A 506 -7.93 2.04 17.83
N MET A 507 -6.87 2.84 17.68
CA MET A 507 -6.72 3.86 16.64
C MET A 507 -5.86 3.38 15.47
N GLU A 508 -4.88 2.51 15.72
CA GLU A 508 -4.08 1.85 14.67
C GLU A 508 -4.87 0.75 13.94
N GLN A 509 -5.89 0.17 14.59
CA GLN A 509 -6.75 -0.85 14.02
C GLN A 509 -7.98 -0.31 13.24
N SER A 510 -8.10 1.03 13.07
CA SER A 510 -9.24 1.71 12.39
C SER A 510 -8.79 2.82 11.45
#